data_AF-A0A328EH00-F1
#
_entry.id   AF-A0A328EH00-F1
#
_cell.length_a   1.000
_cell.length_b   1.000
_cell.length_c   1.000
_cell.angle_alpha   90.00
_cell.angle_beta   90.00
_cell.angle_gamma   90.00
#
_symmetry.space_group_name_H-M   'P 1'
#
loop_
_entity.id
_entity.type
_entity.pdbx_description
1 polymer ?
#
loop_
_entity_poly.entity_id
_entity_poly.type
_entity_poly.pdbx_seq_one_letter_code
_entity_poly.pdbx_strand_id
1 'polypeptide(L)'
;MSCGYTNAGKSTLTNSLTKKGVLAEDKLFATLGTSVGKMWVEATEKNNFRGREYLINDTIGFIRDLPPELIDAFTSTLEDSIEADLLLHVIDAGDPKIEEKIKVVDDILKNIGATGEKIYVFNKIDGIEGKIYEKTLENGEVENISYLEYLKEKFAEYNPIFVSAFKKINLEELKDKIVEILN
;
A
#
# COMPACT_ATOMS: atom_id res chain seq x y z
N MET A 1 -8.52 -5.11 -1.44
CA MET A 1 -7.46 -5.74 -2.26
C MET A 1 -6.19 -4.90 -2.17
N SER A 2 -4.99 -5.50 -2.09
CA SER A 2 -3.73 -4.76 -2.10
C SER A 2 -3.12 -4.73 -3.50
N CYS A 3 -2.60 -3.59 -3.94
CA CYS A 3 -1.99 -3.39 -5.25
C CYS A 3 -0.72 -2.52 -5.12
N GLY A 4 0.10 -2.46 -6.18
CA GLY A 4 1.37 -1.72 -6.17
C GLY A 4 2.54 -2.51 -6.73
N TYR A 5 3.69 -1.87 -6.85
CA TYR A 5 4.87 -2.46 -7.50
C TYR A 5 5.39 -3.72 -6.79
N THR A 6 6.11 -4.56 -7.54
CA THR A 6 6.92 -5.64 -6.96
C THR A 6 7.88 -5.08 -5.92
N ASN A 7 8.10 -5.84 -4.85
CA ASN A 7 8.92 -5.44 -3.70
C ASN A 7 8.34 -4.29 -2.86
N ALA A 8 7.15 -3.73 -3.13
CA ALA A 8 6.53 -2.76 -2.22
C ALA A 8 6.13 -3.37 -0.85
N GLY A 9 6.15 -4.70 -0.73
CA GLY A 9 5.82 -5.43 0.50
C GLY A 9 4.34 -5.72 0.69
N LYS A 10 3.56 -5.86 -0.40
CA LYS A 10 2.13 -6.24 -0.37
C LYS A 10 1.86 -7.55 0.37
N SER A 11 2.63 -8.59 0.07
CA SER A 11 2.50 -9.89 0.74
C SER A 11 2.85 -9.79 2.23
N THR A 12 3.96 -9.10 2.57
CA THR A 12 4.32 -8.83 3.97
C THR A 12 3.24 -8.05 4.70
N LEU A 13 2.65 -7.03 4.08
CA LEU A 13 1.54 -6.26 4.66
C LEU A 13 0.32 -7.15 4.89
N THR A 14 -0.07 -7.93 3.88
CA THR A 14 -1.20 -8.86 3.98
C THR A 14 -0.98 -9.86 5.11
N ASN A 15 0.21 -10.42 5.24
CA ASN A 15 0.56 -11.38 6.29
C ASN A 15 0.63 -10.73 7.68
N SER A 16 1.00 -9.46 7.77
CA SER A 16 1.02 -8.73 9.04
C SER A 16 -0.37 -8.25 9.48
N LEU A 17 -1.25 -7.94 8.54
CA LEU A 17 -2.65 -7.57 8.82
C LEU A 17 -3.54 -8.79 9.11
N THR A 18 -3.20 -9.93 8.53
CA THR A 18 -4.00 -11.16 8.64
C THR A 18 -3.33 -12.13 9.60
N LYS A 19 -4.08 -13.02 10.26
CA LYS A 19 -3.48 -14.06 11.13
C LYS A 19 -2.76 -15.16 10.33
N LYS A 20 -2.43 -14.95 9.05
CA LYS A 20 -1.82 -15.93 8.16
C LYS A 20 -0.30 -15.82 8.20
N GLY A 21 0.36 -16.89 8.66
CA GLY A 21 1.79 -17.12 8.46
C GLY A 21 2.13 -17.59 7.05
N VAL A 22 1.68 -16.87 6.02
CA VAL A 22 2.20 -17.12 4.66
C VAL A 22 3.61 -16.52 4.62
N LEU A 23 4.60 -17.29 4.16
CA LEU A 23 5.97 -16.81 4.01
C LEU A 23 6.01 -15.77 2.89
N ALA A 24 6.41 -14.54 3.20
CA ALA A 24 6.78 -13.57 2.17
C ALA A 24 8.20 -13.92 1.69
N GLU A 25 8.34 -14.55 0.52
CA GLU A 25 9.65 -14.75 -0.12
C GLU A 25 10.01 -13.55 -0.98
N ASP A 26 11.25 -13.03 -0.85
CA ASP A 26 11.84 -11.98 -1.70
C ASP A 26 12.21 -12.53 -3.09
N LYS A 27 11.21 -12.99 -3.86
CA LYS A 27 11.39 -13.39 -5.25
C LYS A 27 10.49 -12.57 -6.16
N LEU A 28 11.02 -12.19 -7.33
CA LEU A 28 10.31 -11.47 -8.40
C LEU A 28 9.05 -12.17 -8.95
N PHE A 29 8.71 -13.37 -8.45
CA PHE A 29 7.54 -14.16 -8.81
C PHE A 29 6.95 -14.95 -7.63
N ALA A 30 7.13 -14.49 -6.38
CA ALA A 30 6.73 -15.24 -5.18
C ALA A 30 5.22 -15.59 -5.14
N THR A 31 4.38 -14.86 -5.87
CA THR A 31 2.96 -15.16 -6.07
C THR A 31 2.56 -14.87 -7.51
N LEU A 32 2.48 -15.92 -8.33
CA LEU A 32 1.77 -15.91 -9.62
C LEU A 32 0.25 -16.09 -9.45
N GLY A 33 -0.24 -16.21 -8.21
CA GLY A 33 -1.66 -16.31 -7.88
C GLY A 33 -2.07 -15.29 -6.82
N THR A 34 -3.34 -14.90 -6.83
CA THR A 34 -3.94 -14.09 -5.77
C THR A 34 -3.96 -14.87 -4.46
N SER A 35 -3.63 -14.23 -3.34
CA SER A 35 -3.67 -14.87 -2.02
C SER A 35 -4.65 -14.13 -1.11
N VAL A 36 -5.61 -14.86 -0.52
CA VAL A 36 -6.64 -14.26 0.34
C VAL A 36 -6.25 -14.45 1.79
N GLY A 37 -6.19 -13.38 2.58
CA GLY A 37 -6.02 -13.42 4.03
C GLY A 37 -7.24 -12.87 4.77
N LYS A 38 -7.44 -13.36 6.00
CA LYS A 38 -8.54 -12.92 6.87
C LYS A 38 -7.99 -11.98 7.94
N MET A 39 -8.48 -10.74 7.94
CA MET A 39 -8.20 -9.74 8.96
C MET A 39 -9.39 -9.70 9.92
N TRP A 40 -9.13 -9.95 11.20
CA TRP A 40 -10.13 -9.82 12.25
C TRP A 40 -9.99 -8.46 12.92
N VAL A 41 -11.08 -7.72 13.01
CA VAL A 41 -11.18 -6.48 13.78
C VAL A 41 -12.08 -6.73 14.97
N GLU A 42 -11.58 -6.47 16.17
CA GLU A 42 -12.34 -6.64 17.41
C GLU A 42 -13.32 -5.50 17.63
N ALA A 43 -14.30 -5.73 18.50
CA ALA A 43 -15.18 -4.67 18.96
C ALA A 43 -14.37 -3.64 19.74
N THR A 44 -14.50 -2.37 19.39
CA THR A 44 -13.89 -1.25 20.13
C THR A 44 -14.93 -0.16 20.34
N GLU A 45 -14.67 0.78 21.24
CA GLU A 45 -15.53 1.96 21.40
C GLU A 45 -15.63 2.81 20.13
N LYS A 46 -14.66 2.67 19.21
CA LYS A 46 -14.63 3.38 17.93
C LYS A 46 -15.48 2.73 16.84
N ASN A 47 -15.92 1.48 17.01
CA ASN A 47 -16.63 0.74 15.97
C ASN A 47 -17.99 0.20 16.47
N ASN A 48 -19.02 0.30 15.63
CA ASN A 48 -20.40 -0.04 15.99
C ASN A 48 -20.74 -1.52 15.79
N PHE A 49 -19.75 -2.43 15.86
CA PHE A 49 -19.95 -3.87 15.62
C PHE A 49 -19.23 -4.75 16.67
N ARG A 50 -19.71 -5.98 16.85
CA ARG A 50 -19.24 -6.93 17.89
C ARG A 50 -17.97 -7.72 17.51
N GLY A 51 -17.17 -7.16 16.62
CA GLY A 51 -16.12 -7.82 15.86
C GLY A 51 -16.55 -8.17 14.42
N ARG A 52 -15.65 -8.01 13.46
CA ARG A 52 -15.91 -8.25 12.03
C ARG A 52 -14.67 -8.83 11.32
N GLU A 53 -14.91 -9.75 10.38
CA GLU A 53 -13.88 -10.27 9.49
C GLU A 53 -13.88 -9.50 8.17
N TYR A 54 -12.68 -9.16 7.69
CA TYR A 54 -12.43 -8.57 6.38
C TYR A 54 -11.52 -9.50 5.57
N LEU A 55 -11.74 -9.58 4.27
CA LEU A 55 -10.87 -10.33 3.35
C LEU A 55 -9.89 -9.39 2.68
N ILE A 56 -8.60 -9.73 2.74
CA ILE A 56 -7.52 -9.00 2.08
C ILE A 56 -6.94 -9.90 1.01
N ASN A 57 -7.15 -9.53 -0.25
CA ASN A 57 -6.54 -10.19 -1.39
C ASN A 57 -5.20 -9.53 -1.71
N ASP A 58 -4.11 -10.29 -1.63
CA ASP A 58 -2.81 -9.96 -2.17
C ASP A 58 -2.76 -10.34 -3.65
N THR A 59 -2.21 -9.44 -4.45
CA THR A 59 -2.30 -9.48 -5.91
C THR A 59 -0.91 -9.51 -6.52
N ILE A 60 -0.84 -9.84 -7.81
CA ILE A 60 0.43 -9.81 -8.51
C ILE A 60 0.93 -8.36 -8.53
N GLY A 61 2.21 -8.18 -8.19
CA GLY A 61 2.81 -6.86 -8.20
C GLY A 61 3.09 -6.34 -9.60
N PHE A 62 2.90 -5.04 -9.80
CA PHE A 62 3.33 -4.39 -11.03
C PHE A 62 4.86 -4.46 -11.15
N ILE A 63 5.36 -4.98 -12.28
CA ILE A 63 6.78 -4.96 -12.59
C ILE A 63 7.06 -3.66 -13.36
N ARG A 64 8.26 -3.11 -13.17
CA ARG A 64 8.72 -1.95 -13.95
C ARG A 64 8.78 -2.33 -15.43
N ASP A 65 8.43 -1.39 -16.30
CA ASP A 65 8.48 -1.55 -17.76
C ASP A 65 7.66 -2.75 -18.25
N LEU A 66 6.46 -2.96 -17.67
CA LEU A 66 5.51 -3.94 -18.19
C LEU A 66 5.26 -3.64 -19.67
N PRO A 67 5.63 -4.56 -20.59
CA PRO A 67 5.33 -4.39 -22.00
C PRO A 67 3.82 -4.17 -22.17
N PRO A 68 3.36 -3.30 -23.08
CA PRO A 68 1.93 -3.07 -23.30
C PRO A 68 1.13 -4.36 -23.50
N GLU A 69 1.73 -5.34 -24.16
CA GLU A 69 1.16 -6.68 -24.41
C GLU A 69 0.91 -7.49 -23.12
N LEU A 70 1.69 -7.25 -22.07
CA LEU A 70 1.49 -7.86 -20.76
C LEU A 70 0.44 -7.11 -19.94
N ILE A 71 0.21 -5.81 -20.17
CA ILE A 71 -0.84 -5.04 -19.48
C ILE A 71 -2.21 -5.68 -19.74
N ASP A 72 -2.49 -6.09 -20.99
CA ASP A 72 -3.74 -6.77 -21.34
C ASP A 72 -3.88 -8.13 -20.62
N ALA A 73 -2.79 -8.90 -20.54
CA ALA A 73 -2.77 -10.18 -19.82
C ALA A 73 -2.90 -10.02 -18.29
N PHE A 74 -2.41 -8.90 -17.73
CA PHE A 74 -2.60 -8.57 -16.31
C PHE A 74 -3.99 -8.01 -16.03
N THR A 75 -4.62 -7.33 -16.99
CA THR A 75 -5.96 -6.74 -16.83
C THR A 75 -6.96 -7.80 -16.39
N SER A 76 -6.99 -8.99 -17.02
CA SER A 76 -7.90 -10.07 -16.59
C SER A 76 -7.62 -10.60 -15.18
N THR A 77 -6.37 -10.51 -14.68
CA THR A 77 -6.04 -10.86 -13.29
C THR A 77 -6.26 -9.71 -12.30
N LEU A 78 -6.47 -8.49 -12.82
CA LEU A 78 -6.74 -7.29 -12.05
C LEU A 78 -8.23 -6.91 -12.08
N GLU A 79 -9.08 -7.64 -12.83
CA GLU A 79 -10.53 -7.51 -12.76
C GLU A 79 -11.06 -7.70 -11.33
N ASP A 80 -10.40 -8.53 -10.51
CA ASP A 80 -10.67 -8.63 -9.07
C ASP A 80 -10.59 -7.27 -8.34
N SER A 81 -9.85 -6.30 -8.90
CA SER A 81 -9.73 -4.93 -8.36
C SER A 81 -10.97 -4.10 -8.60
N ILE A 82 -11.75 -4.41 -9.65
CA ILE A 82 -13.01 -3.74 -9.98
C ILE A 82 -14.05 -4.06 -8.90
N GLU A 83 -14.08 -5.31 -8.46
CA GLU A 83 -15.02 -5.82 -7.46
C GLU A 83 -14.57 -5.57 -6.01
N ALA A 84 -13.38 -4.98 -5.81
CA ALA A 84 -12.87 -4.72 -4.46
C ALA A 84 -13.57 -3.52 -3.82
N ASP A 85 -14.12 -3.71 -2.61
CA ASP A 85 -14.73 -2.62 -1.84
C ASP A 85 -13.72 -1.51 -1.48
N LEU A 86 -12.44 -1.86 -1.37
CA LEU A 86 -11.34 -0.95 -1.04
C LEU A 86 -10.01 -1.44 -1.62
N LEU A 87 -9.23 -0.51 -2.16
CA LEU A 87 -7.87 -0.72 -2.66
C LEU A 87 -6.82 -0.23 -1.66
N LEU A 88 -5.83 -1.07 -1.35
CA LEU A 88 -4.64 -0.70 -0.58
C LEU A 88 -3.47 -0.57 -1.55
N HIS A 89 -3.15 0.66 -1.95
CA HIS A 89 -2.03 0.92 -2.84
C HIS A 89 -0.74 0.97 -2.02
N VAL A 90 -0.01 -0.15 -2.00
CA VAL A 90 1.22 -0.32 -1.21
C VAL A 90 2.42 0.23 -1.98
N ILE A 91 3.13 1.15 -1.33
CA ILE A 91 4.24 1.92 -1.89
C ILE A 91 5.47 1.70 -1.01
N ASP A 92 6.64 1.47 -1.60
CA ASP A 92 7.90 1.43 -0.85
C ASP A 92 8.35 2.86 -0.54
N ALA A 93 8.33 3.25 0.74
CA ALA A 93 8.69 4.60 1.17
C ALA A 93 10.18 4.93 0.91
N GLY A 94 11.03 3.92 0.70
CA GLY A 94 12.44 4.11 0.37
C GLY A 94 12.71 4.28 -1.13
N ASP A 95 11.70 4.16 -1.99
CA ASP A 95 11.87 4.18 -3.44
C ASP A 95 12.10 5.60 -3.98
N PRO A 96 13.15 5.87 -4.78
CA PRO A 96 13.36 7.18 -5.38
C PRO A 96 12.31 7.57 -6.44
N LYS A 97 11.52 6.61 -6.93
CA LYS A 97 10.52 6.77 -8.00
C LYS A 97 9.08 6.69 -7.51
N ILE A 98 8.81 6.99 -6.23
CA ILE A 98 7.45 6.89 -5.63
C ILE A 98 6.38 7.53 -6.52
N GLU A 99 6.58 8.78 -6.93
CA GLU A 99 5.58 9.55 -7.68
C GLU A 99 5.27 8.96 -9.06
N GLU A 100 6.32 8.57 -9.80
CA GLU A 100 6.20 7.85 -11.09
C GLU A 100 5.42 6.55 -10.91
N LYS A 101 5.74 5.79 -9.86
CA LYS A 101 5.09 4.51 -9.57
C LYS A 101 3.64 4.67 -9.16
N ILE A 102 3.32 5.66 -8.32
CA ILE A 102 1.95 5.97 -7.94
C ILE A 102 1.12 6.25 -9.19
N LYS A 103 1.61 7.16 -10.05
CA LYS A 103 0.93 7.54 -11.28
C LYS A 103 0.66 6.36 -12.20
N VAL A 104 1.67 5.49 -12.42
CA VAL A 104 1.50 4.32 -13.28
C VAL A 104 0.42 3.38 -12.75
N VAL A 105 0.42 3.08 -11.45
CA VAL A 105 -0.59 2.20 -10.86
C VAL A 105 -1.98 2.84 -10.93
N ASP A 106 -2.08 4.14 -10.64
CA ASP A 106 -3.34 4.86 -10.71
C ASP A 106 -3.91 4.91 -12.13
N ASP A 107 -3.06 5.13 -13.13
CA ASP A 107 -3.45 5.10 -14.55
C ASP A 107 -3.95 3.71 -14.96
N ILE A 108 -3.28 2.63 -14.52
CA ILE A 108 -3.72 1.26 -14.80
C ILE A 108 -5.07 0.97 -14.12
N LEU A 109 -5.21 1.27 -12.83
CA LEU A 109 -6.44 1.07 -12.07
C LEU A 109 -7.62 1.82 -12.72
N LYS A 110 -7.37 3.06 -13.19
CA LYS A 110 -8.36 3.84 -13.92
C LYS A 110 -8.73 3.19 -15.26
N ASN A 111 -7.76 2.70 -16.01
CA ASN A 111 -8.00 2.07 -17.32
C ASN A 111 -8.80 0.78 -17.22
N ILE A 112 -8.63 0.00 -16.15
CA ILE A 112 -9.41 -1.22 -15.92
C ILE A 112 -10.76 -0.94 -15.24
N GLY A 113 -11.08 0.32 -14.92
CA GLY A 113 -12.35 0.69 -14.29
C GLY A 113 -12.41 0.45 -12.78
N ALA A 114 -11.28 0.25 -12.12
CA ALA A 114 -11.21 0.14 -10.66
C ALA A 114 -11.29 1.54 -10.02
N THR A 115 -12.52 2.03 -9.85
CA THR A 115 -12.81 3.39 -9.32
C THR A 115 -13.18 3.40 -7.83
N GLY A 116 -13.01 2.28 -7.13
CA GLY A 116 -13.31 2.18 -5.70
C GLY A 116 -12.42 3.07 -4.82
N GLU A 117 -12.80 3.18 -3.55
CA GLU A 117 -12.03 3.89 -2.53
C GLU A 117 -10.61 3.30 -2.41
N LYS A 118 -9.63 4.17 -2.13
CA LYS A 118 -8.21 3.81 -2.13
C LYS A 118 -7.48 4.41 -0.94
N ILE A 119 -6.68 3.59 -0.26
CA ILE A 119 -5.72 4.03 0.75
C ILE A 119 -4.31 3.89 0.17
N TYR A 120 -3.53 4.98 0.18
CA TYR A 120 -2.11 4.95 -0.15
C TYR A 120 -1.32 4.54 1.09
N VAL A 121 -0.67 3.38 1.03
CA VAL A 121 0.04 2.77 2.16
C VAL A 121 1.54 2.84 1.90
N PHE A 122 2.22 3.80 2.51
CA PHE A 122 3.67 3.95 2.45
C PHE A 122 4.31 2.96 3.43
N ASN A 123 4.74 1.83 2.90
CA ASN A 123 5.34 0.73 3.63
C ASN A 123 6.87 0.88 3.73
N LYS A 124 7.49 0.06 4.60
CA LYS A 124 8.93 0.00 4.86
C LYS A 124 9.50 1.30 5.45
N ILE A 125 8.73 2.00 6.29
CA ILE A 125 9.23 3.21 6.95
C ILE A 125 10.45 2.95 7.86
N ASP A 126 10.63 1.70 8.30
CA ASP A 126 11.84 1.26 9.02
C ASP A 126 13.11 1.33 8.16
N GLY A 127 13.00 1.24 6.83
CA GLY A 127 14.12 1.36 5.89
C GLY A 127 14.54 2.80 5.58
N ILE A 128 13.78 3.79 6.06
CA ILE A 128 14.09 5.22 5.90
C ILE A 128 14.37 5.93 7.23
N GLU A 129 14.36 5.19 8.34
CA GLU A 129 14.70 5.72 9.65
C GLU A 129 16.11 6.33 9.65
N GLY A 130 16.25 7.53 10.20
CA GLY A 130 17.51 8.28 10.22
C GLY A 130 17.94 8.91 8.89
N LYS A 131 17.20 8.71 7.79
CA LYS A 131 17.44 9.47 6.55
C LYS A 131 17.00 10.92 6.72
N ILE A 132 17.82 11.84 6.24
CA ILE A 132 17.58 13.28 6.27
C ILE A 132 17.27 13.77 4.86
N TYR A 133 16.34 14.73 4.77
CA TYR A 133 16.05 15.47 3.57
C TYR A 133 16.43 16.94 3.79
N GLU A 134 17.25 17.48 2.89
CA GLU A 134 17.60 18.90 2.86
C GLU A 134 16.48 19.66 2.14
N LYS A 135 15.68 20.41 2.91
CA LYS A 135 14.59 21.23 2.39
C LYS A 135 15.07 22.66 2.25
N THR A 136 15.03 23.19 1.03
CA THR A 136 15.23 24.62 0.79
C THR A 136 13.92 25.36 1.01
N LEU A 137 13.92 26.28 1.97
CA LEU A 137 12.78 27.14 2.29
C LEU A 137 12.67 28.29 1.27
N GLU A 138 11.50 28.96 1.22
CA GLU A 138 11.25 30.08 0.30
C GLU A 138 12.22 31.26 0.51
N ASN A 139 12.73 31.44 1.74
CA ASN A 139 13.72 32.45 2.08
C ASN A 139 15.17 32.06 1.70
N GLY A 140 15.38 30.87 1.10
CA GLY A 140 16.68 30.34 0.70
C GLY A 140 17.45 29.62 1.81
N GLU A 141 16.92 29.54 3.03
CA GLU A 141 17.51 28.76 4.11
C GLU A 141 17.35 27.25 3.85
N VAL A 142 18.30 26.46 4.34
CA VAL A 142 18.25 24.99 4.27
C VAL A 142 17.93 24.45 5.65
N GLU A 143 16.84 23.69 5.72
CA GLU A 143 16.43 22.96 6.91
C GLU A 143 16.64 21.46 6.70
N ASN A 144 17.15 20.79 7.72
CA ASN A 144 17.26 19.34 7.75
C ASN A 144 16.03 18.75 8.44
N ILE A 145 15.18 18.10 7.66
CA ILE A 145 14.02 17.37 8.19
C ILE A 145 14.22 15.87 8.03
N SER A 146 13.48 15.06 8.78
CA SER A 146 13.49 13.62 8.53
C SER A 146 12.89 13.31 7.15
N TYR A 147 13.40 12.27 6.50
CA TYR A 147 12.86 11.85 5.20
C TYR A 147 11.37 11.44 5.30
N LEU A 148 10.95 10.91 6.46
CA LEU A 148 9.54 10.61 6.70
C LEU A 148 8.65 11.87 6.76
N GLU A 149 9.12 12.95 7.38
CA GLU A 149 8.41 14.24 7.37
C GLU A 149 8.32 14.81 5.95
N TYR A 150 9.42 14.75 5.19
CA TYR A 150 9.41 15.12 3.78
C TYR A 150 8.33 14.35 2.99
N LEU A 151 8.23 13.03 3.17
CA LEU A 151 7.20 12.24 2.49
C LEU A 151 5.78 12.60 2.94
N LYS A 152 5.57 12.86 4.23
CA LYS A 152 4.27 13.30 4.77
C LYS A 152 3.82 14.61 4.15
N GLU A 153 4.73 15.57 4.00
CA GLU A 153 4.44 16.85 3.36
C GLU A 153 4.21 16.68 1.86
N LYS A 154 5.15 16.02 1.16
CA LYS A 154 5.11 15.88 -0.30
C LYS A 154 3.86 15.13 -0.78
N PHE A 155 3.42 14.13 -0.05
CA PHE A 155 2.30 13.28 -0.44
C PHE A 155 1.04 13.51 0.40
N ALA A 156 0.93 14.67 1.07
CA ALA A 156 -0.21 15.00 1.93
C ALA A 156 -1.56 14.92 1.21
N GLU A 157 -1.60 15.26 -0.08
CA GLU A 157 -2.82 15.21 -0.92
C GLU A 157 -3.44 13.81 -1.01
N TYR A 158 -2.62 12.77 -0.88
CA TYR A 158 -3.06 11.37 -0.93
C TYR A 158 -3.61 10.86 0.40
N ASN A 159 -3.53 11.66 1.47
CA ASN A 159 -3.81 11.27 2.85
C ASN A 159 -3.21 9.88 3.22
N PRO A 160 -1.89 9.68 3.06
CA PRO A 160 -1.27 8.36 3.13
C PRO A 160 -1.16 7.84 4.57
N ILE A 161 -1.22 6.52 4.72
CA ILE A 161 -0.88 5.83 5.96
C ILE A 161 0.55 5.28 5.86
N PHE A 162 1.39 5.65 6.82
CA PHE A 162 2.80 5.25 6.88
C PHE A 162 2.97 4.06 7.82
N VAL A 163 3.48 2.94 7.31
CA VAL A 163 3.60 1.68 8.05
C VAL A 163 4.95 1.01 7.86
N SER A 164 5.29 0.14 8.82
CA SER A 164 6.24 -0.95 8.56
C SER A 164 5.50 -2.26 8.74
N ALA A 165 5.19 -2.94 7.64
CA ALA A 165 4.63 -4.27 7.70
C ALA A 165 5.58 -5.26 8.41
N PHE A 166 6.88 -5.11 8.20
CA PHE A 166 7.91 -5.98 8.78
C PHE A 166 8.06 -5.77 10.28
N LYS A 167 8.15 -4.53 10.74
CA LYS A 167 8.28 -4.17 12.17
C LYS A 167 6.94 -4.04 12.90
N LYS A 168 5.82 -4.19 12.18
CA LYS A 168 4.45 -4.01 12.67
C LYS A 168 4.18 -2.61 13.24
N ILE A 169 4.74 -1.59 12.61
CA ILE A 169 4.55 -0.19 12.99
C ILE A 169 3.29 0.35 12.28
N ASN A 170 2.43 1.05 13.04
CA ASN A 170 1.21 1.73 12.58
C ASN A 170 0.19 0.83 11.85
N LEU A 171 0.23 -0.49 12.06
CA LEU A 171 -0.76 -1.39 11.45
C LEU A 171 -2.16 -1.19 12.01
N GLU A 172 -2.30 -0.79 13.28
CA GLU A 172 -3.61 -0.56 13.88
C GLU A 172 -4.26 0.71 13.33
N GLU A 173 -3.49 1.76 13.04
CA GLU A 173 -3.96 2.96 12.33
C GLU A 173 -4.49 2.61 10.94
N LEU A 174 -3.78 1.75 10.21
CA LEU A 174 -4.25 1.26 8.91
C LEU A 174 -5.55 0.46 9.04
N LYS A 175 -5.70 -0.39 10.06
CA LYS A 175 -6.94 -1.14 10.30
C LYS A 175 -8.11 -0.21 10.63
N ASP A 176 -7.88 0.76 11.52
CA ASP A 176 -8.88 1.77 11.87
C ASP A 176 -9.34 2.51 10.61
N LYS A 177 -8.42 2.89 9.72
CA LYS A 177 -8.76 3.56 8.45
C LYS A 177 -9.53 2.67 7.48
N ILE A 178 -9.19 1.39 7.38
CA ILE A 178 -9.94 0.42 6.57
C ILE A 178 -11.37 0.29 7.09
N VAL A 179 -11.55 0.20 8.41
CA VAL A 179 -12.86 0.08 9.05
C VAL A 179 -13.69 1.34 8.86
N GLU A 180 -13.08 2.53 8.94
CA GLU A 180 -13.73 3.82 8.70
C GLU A 180 -14.29 3.93 7.29
N ILE A 181 -13.58 3.43 6.27
CA ILE A 181 -14.03 3.53 4.87
C ILE A 181 -15.12 2.50 4.54
N LEU A 182 -15.03 1.30 5.12
CA LEU A 182 -15.93 0.18 4.81
C LEU A 182 -17.21 0.12 5.67
N ASN A 183 -17.46 1.11 6.53
CA ASN A 183 -18.64 1.18 7.41
C ASN A 183 -19.25 2.57 7.48
#